data_AF-A0AAV8WJZ8-F1
#
_entry.id   AF-A0AAV8WJZ8-F1
#
_cell.length_a   1.000
_cell.length_b   1.000
_cell.length_c   1.000
_cell.angle_alpha   90.00
_cell.angle_beta   90.00
_cell.angle_gamma   90.00
#
_symmetry.space_group_name_H-M   'P 1'
#
loop_
_entity.id
_entity.type
_entity.pdbx_description
1 polymer ?
#
loop_
_entity_poly.entity_id
_entity_poly.type
_entity_poly.pdbx_seq_one_letter_code
_entity_poly.pdbx_strand_id
1 'polypeptide(L)'
;MQQDLLAKKQVEVQKNTSTKVRPKHRGWKVQDGQPVEAGRILVLQRNLRFHPGLNVGLGRNGTLFAIIPGQVSITCEKVDLNWDHTWVQRCHGPRKGTEFFKKYFNVIPYPQHQNFKLINQI
;
A
#
# COMPACT_ATOMS: atom_id res chain seq x y z
N MET A 1 -34.37 -13.79 64.05
CA MET A 1 -33.18 -13.02 63.66
C MET A 1 -32.06 -14.03 63.49
N GLN A 2 -31.52 -14.40 62.33
CA GLN A 2 -31.48 -13.85 60.97
C GLN A 2 -31.28 -15.09 60.06
N GLN A 3 -31.94 -15.16 58.89
CA GLN A 3 -31.54 -16.11 57.85
C GLN A 3 -30.49 -15.41 56.99
N ASP A 4 -29.26 -15.91 56.99
CA ASP A 4 -28.20 -15.37 56.13
C ASP A 4 -28.48 -15.76 54.67
N LEU A 5 -29.01 -14.80 53.91
CA LEU A 5 -29.16 -14.90 52.46
C LEU A 5 -27.77 -14.81 51.80
N LEU A 6 -27.23 -15.95 51.40
CA LEU A 6 -26.03 -16.06 50.55
C LEU A 6 -26.30 -15.47 49.16
N ALA A 7 -25.73 -14.30 48.88
CA ALA A 7 -25.81 -13.66 47.57
C ALA A 7 -25.02 -14.46 46.50
N LYS A 8 -25.74 -15.02 45.52
CA LYS A 8 -25.15 -15.64 44.33
C LYS A 8 -24.47 -14.55 43.49
N LYS A 9 -23.13 -14.57 43.45
CA LYS A 9 -22.33 -13.70 42.57
C LYS A 9 -22.59 -14.12 41.11
N GLN A 10 -23.34 -13.32 40.36
CA GLN A 10 -23.49 -13.52 38.92
C GLN A 10 -22.16 -13.21 38.22
N VAL A 11 -21.64 -14.17 37.46
CA VAL A 11 -20.50 -13.98 36.56
C VAL A 11 -21.07 -13.70 35.18
N GLU A 12 -20.98 -12.44 34.74
CA GLU A 12 -21.35 -12.08 33.38
C GLU A 12 -20.20 -12.43 32.44
N VAL A 13 -20.43 -13.41 31.56
CA VAL A 13 -19.47 -13.79 30.52
C VAL A 13 -19.61 -12.81 29.37
N GLN A 14 -18.54 -12.09 29.03
CA GLN A 14 -18.49 -11.31 27.80
C GLN A 14 -18.71 -12.24 26.60
N LYS A 15 -19.85 -12.09 25.94
CA LYS A 15 -20.13 -12.78 24.67
C LYS A 15 -19.32 -12.07 23.58
N ASN A 16 -18.10 -12.52 23.34
CA ASN A 16 -17.35 -12.07 22.16
C ASN A 16 -18.09 -12.52 20.91
N THR A 17 -18.96 -11.67 20.36
CA THR A 17 -19.60 -11.91 19.06
C THR A 17 -18.51 -11.83 18.00
N SER A 18 -17.91 -12.98 17.68
CA SER A 18 -16.88 -13.09 16.65
C SER A 18 -17.46 -12.61 15.32
N THR A 19 -17.17 -11.36 14.95
CA THR A 19 -17.50 -10.83 13.64
C THR A 19 -16.49 -11.40 12.66
N LYS A 20 -16.77 -12.61 12.17
CA LYS A 20 -15.89 -13.31 11.21
C LYS A 20 -15.88 -12.54 9.88
N VAL A 21 -14.88 -11.67 9.71
CA VAL A 21 -14.66 -10.92 8.48
C VAL A 21 -13.92 -11.77 7.45
N ARG A 22 -14.33 -11.64 6.18
CA ARG A 22 -13.65 -12.30 5.05
C ARG A 22 -12.23 -11.72 4.84
N PRO A 23 -11.28 -12.53 4.36
CA PRO A 23 -9.96 -12.03 3.98
C PRO A 23 -10.06 -10.98 2.86
N LYS A 24 -9.21 -9.96 2.93
CA LYS A 24 -9.24 -8.81 2.00
C LYS A 24 -8.24 -8.96 0.83
N HIS A 25 -7.52 -10.09 0.75
CA HIS A 25 -6.55 -10.43 -0.30
C HIS A 25 -5.56 -9.30 -0.66
N ARG A 26 -5.09 -8.56 0.35
CA ARG A 26 -4.10 -7.49 0.23
C ARG A 26 -2.69 -8.10 0.08
N GLY A 27 -1.78 -7.36 -0.53
CA GLY A 27 -0.41 -7.78 -0.78
C GLY A 27 0.08 -7.36 -2.17
N TRP A 28 1.26 -7.84 -2.52
CA TRP A 28 1.83 -7.72 -3.85
C TRP A 28 1.00 -8.48 -4.88
N LYS A 29 0.85 -7.88 -6.05
CA LYS A 29 0.17 -8.48 -7.22
C LYS A 29 1.14 -8.72 -8.36
N VAL A 30 2.22 -7.94 -8.42
CA VAL A 30 3.28 -8.07 -9.40
C VAL A 30 4.61 -8.11 -8.66
N GLN A 31 5.50 -9.02 -9.08
CA GLN A 31 6.84 -9.20 -8.52
C GLN A 31 7.86 -8.33 -9.26
N ASP A 32 9.06 -8.23 -8.70
CA ASP A 32 10.19 -7.56 -9.34
C ASP A 32 10.53 -8.21 -10.69
N GLY A 33 10.94 -7.39 -11.66
CA GLY A 33 11.30 -7.82 -13.01
C GLY A 33 10.14 -8.24 -13.91
N GLN A 34 8.88 -8.17 -13.46
CA GLN A 34 7.74 -8.57 -14.26
C GLN A 34 7.28 -7.45 -15.21
N PRO A 35 6.82 -7.79 -16.44
CA PRO A 35 6.23 -6.83 -17.36
C PRO A 35 4.83 -6.40 -16.87
N VAL A 36 4.50 -5.13 -17.06
CA VAL A 36 3.20 -4.56 -16.71
C VAL A 36 2.70 -3.60 -17.79
N GLU A 37 1.39 -3.52 -17.93
CA GLU A 37 0.71 -2.51 -18.72
C GLU A 37 0.37 -1.27 -17.86
N ALA A 38 0.07 -0.16 -18.51
CA ALA A 38 -0.48 1.02 -17.84
C ALA A 38 -1.78 0.66 -17.09
N GLY A 39 -1.95 1.20 -15.89
CA GLY A 39 -3.09 0.96 -15.00
C GLY A 39 -3.04 -0.35 -14.20
N ARG A 40 -2.06 -1.24 -14.43
CA ARG A 40 -1.95 -2.51 -13.70
C ARG A 40 -1.70 -2.26 -12.21
N ILE A 41 -2.50 -2.92 -11.36
CA ILE A 41 -2.30 -2.88 -9.90
C ILE A 41 -1.02 -3.64 -9.54
N LEU A 42 -0.10 -2.97 -8.87
CA LEU A 42 1.16 -3.54 -8.39
C LEU A 42 1.01 -4.07 -6.95
N VAL A 43 0.38 -3.28 -6.08
CA VAL A 43 0.24 -3.61 -4.65
C VAL A 43 -1.09 -3.12 -4.09
N LEU A 44 -1.79 -4.01 -3.39
CA LEU A 44 -2.93 -3.66 -2.54
C LEU A 44 -2.47 -3.57 -1.08
N GLN A 45 -2.48 -2.37 -0.50
CA GLN A 45 -2.09 -2.13 0.89
C GLN A 45 -3.12 -1.27 1.63
N ARG A 46 -2.98 -1.11 2.95
CA ARG A 46 -3.88 -0.29 3.79
C ARG A 46 -3.16 0.95 4.36
N ASN A 47 -1.88 0.79 4.67
CA ASN A 47 -0.95 1.85 5.04
C ASN A 47 0.18 1.84 4.02
N LEU A 48 0.99 2.90 3.95
CA LEU A 48 2.19 2.95 3.12
C LEU A 48 3.26 1.98 3.67
N ARG A 49 3.18 0.71 3.26
CA ARG A 49 4.24 -0.28 3.48
C ARG A 49 5.25 -0.21 2.35
N PHE A 50 4.76 -0.01 1.13
CA PHE A 50 5.52 0.17 -0.11
C PHE A 50 5.22 1.57 -0.65
N HIS A 51 6.25 2.20 -1.20
CA HIS A 51 6.18 3.57 -1.69
C HIS A 51 6.12 3.60 -3.22
N PRO A 52 5.39 4.57 -3.79
CA PRO A 52 5.45 4.84 -5.22
C PRO A 52 6.82 5.42 -5.56
N GLY A 53 7.48 4.86 -6.56
CA GLY A 53 8.68 5.42 -7.19
C GLY A 53 8.36 5.90 -8.60
N LEU A 54 9.31 5.71 -9.52
CA LEU A 54 9.21 6.15 -10.90
C LEU A 54 8.04 5.47 -11.64
N ASN A 55 7.20 6.26 -12.32
CA ASN A 55 6.05 5.80 -13.12
C ASN A 55 5.02 4.95 -12.34
N VAL A 56 4.93 5.12 -11.03
CA VAL A 56 3.96 4.44 -10.18
C VAL A 56 3.05 5.44 -9.47
N GLY A 57 1.74 5.24 -9.61
CA GLY A 57 0.71 6.04 -8.96
C GLY A 57 0.32 5.48 -7.60
N LEU A 58 -0.16 6.36 -6.72
CA LEU A 58 -0.73 6.01 -5.42
C LEU A 58 -2.23 6.37 -5.39
N GLY A 59 -3.09 5.36 -5.26
CA GLY A 59 -4.52 5.54 -5.11
C GLY A 59 -4.91 5.99 -3.69
N ARG A 60 -6.11 6.57 -3.53
CA ARG A 60 -6.66 7.08 -2.25
C ARG A 60 -6.60 6.07 -1.09
N ASN A 61 -6.70 4.77 -1.39
CA ASN A 61 -6.71 3.69 -0.42
C ASN A 61 -5.32 3.06 -0.16
N GLY A 62 -4.26 3.60 -0.78
CA GLY A 62 -2.87 3.13 -0.64
C GLY A 62 -2.42 2.22 -1.76
N THR A 63 -3.29 1.90 -2.72
CA THR A 63 -2.97 1.00 -3.83
C THR A 63 -1.90 1.61 -4.72
N LEU A 64 -0.90 0.81 -5.08
CA LEU A 64 0.10 1.18 -6.09
C LEU A 64 -0.31 0.61 -7.45
N PHE A 65 -0.20 1.43 -8.49
CA PHE A 65 -0.51 1.02 -9.87
C PHE A 65 0.51 1.60 -10.86
N ALA A 66 0.78 0.89 -11.95
CA ALA A 66 1.66 1.36 -13.01
C ALA A 66 0.98 2.50 -13.79
N ILE A 67 1.70 3.59 -14.05
CA ILE A 67 1.18 4.70 -14.88
C ILE A 67 1.45 4.42 -16.37
N ILE A 68 2.58 3.79 -16.67
CA ILE A 68 3.09 3.53 -18.03
C ILE A 68 3.41 2.03 -18.16
N PRO A 69 3.31 1.41 -19.35
CA PRO A 69 3.78 0.05 -19.56
C PRO A 69 5.31 -0.06 -19.40
N GLY A 70 5.78 -1.16 -18.85
CA GLY A 70 7.20 -1.36 -18.62
C GLY A 70 7.51 -2.57 -17.74
N GLN A 71 8.74 -2.63 -17.25
CA GLN A 71 9.19 -3.67 -16.33
C GLN A 71 9.23 -3.12 -14.90
N VAL A 72 8.68 -3.87 -13.95
CA VAL A 72 8.72 -3.49 -12.53
C VAL A 72 10.15 -3.62 -11.99
N SER A 73 10.59 -2.61 -11.24
CA SER A 73 11.86 -2.63 -10.49
C SER A 73 11.62 -2.21 -9.05
N ILE A 74 12.06 -3.03 -8.09
CA ILE A 74 11.92 -2.76 -6.65
C ILE A 74 13.27 -2.34 -6.07
N THR A 75 13.32 -1.12 -5.54
CA THR A 75 14.50 -0.56 -4.90
C THR A 75 14.27 -0.33 -3.41
N CYS A 76 15.34 -0.26 -2.63
CA CYS A 76 15.30 0.14 -1.23
C CYS A 76 15.92 1.53 -1.12
N GLU A 77 15.09 2.56 -0.93
CA GLU A 77 15.53 3.96 -0.98
C GLU A 77 15.21 4.68 0.34
N LYS A 78 15.96 5.75 0.58
CA LYS A 78 15.73 6.65 1.70
C LYS A 78 14.38 7.33 1.49
N VAL A 79 13.56 7.32 2.53
CA VAL A 79 12.23 7.90 2.46
C VAL A 79 12.31 9.39 2.71
N ASP A 80 11.97 10.18 1.69
CA ASP A 80 11.69 11.60 1.82
C ASP A 80 10.18 11.83 1.62
N LEU A 81 9.52 12.46 2.61
CA LEU A 81 8.07 12.58 2.68
C LEU A 81 7.67 13.99 3.08
N ASN A 82 6.55 14.45 2.53
CA ASN A 82 5.85 15.61 3.06
C ASN A 82 5.22 15.26 4.43
N TRP A 83 5.88 15.68 5.51
CA TRP A 83 5.46 15.44 6.89
C TRP A 83 4.19 16.18 7.31
N ASP A 84 3.77 17.21 6.56
CA ASP A 84 2.55 17.96 6.85
C ASP A 84 1.30 17.21 6.35
N HIS A 85 1.48 16.23 5.47
CA HIS A 85 0.38 15.44 4.95
C HIS A 85 -0.19 14.50 6.03
N THR A 86 -1.48 14.62 6.33
CA THR A 86 -2.17 13.88 7.39
C THR A 86 -1.99 12.35 7.29
N TRP A 87 -2.01 11.82 6.07
CA TRP A 87 -1.83 10.39 5.86
C TRP A 87 -0.40 9.91 6.13
N VAL A 88 0.61 10.77 5.85
CA VAL A 88 2.00 10.49 6.17
C VAL A 88 2.18 10.44 7.68
N GLN A 89 1.62 11.40 8.42
CA GLN A 89 1.64 11.40 9.88
C GLN A 89 0.97 10.15 10.46
N ARG A 90 -0.16 9.71 9.86
CA ARG A 90 -0.82 8.47 10.27
C ARG A 90 0.05 7.23 10.06
N CYS A 91 0.78 7.15 8.96
CA CYS A 91 1.57 5.97 8.61
C CYS A 91 2.99 5.97 9.23
N HIS A 92 3.58 7.14 9.41
CA HIS A 92 4.99 7.32 9.76
C HIS A 92 5.23 8.31 10.90
N GLY A 93 4.20 8.90 11.52
CA GLY A 93 4.33 9.88 12.61
C GLY A 93 5.32 9.49 13.71
N PRO A 94 5.32 8.24 14.22
CA PRO A 94 6.29 7.79 15.22
C PRO A 94 7.76 7.78 14.76
N ARG A 95 8.03 7.96 13.46
CA ARG A 95 9.37 7.97 12.86
C ARG A 95 9.80 9.38 12.42
N LYS A 96 9.02 10.43 12.74
CA LYS A 96 9.37 11.81 12.36
C LYS A 96 10.71 12.20 12.98
N GLY A 97 11.65 12.67 12.15
CA GLY A 97 13.00 13.05 12.57
C GLY A 97 14.02 11.90 12.56
N THR A 98 13.62 10.67 12.22
CA THR A 98 14.54 9.56 11.99
C THR A 98 14.59 9.22 10.51
N GLU A 99 15.78 8.97 9.98
CA GLU A 99 15.95 8.47 8.62
C GLU A 99 15.58 6.98 8.56
N PHE A 100 14.76 6.60 7.59
CA PHE A 100 14.45 5.20 7.36
C PHE A 100 14.28 4.90 5.88
N PHE A 101 14.48 3.63 5.54
CA PHE A 101 14.41 3.13 4.17
C PHE A 101 13.14 2.32 3.95
N LYS A 102 12.60 2.43 2.74
CA LYS A 102 11.45 1.64 2.31
C LYS A 102 11.65 1.08 0.91
N LYS A 103 10.82 0.10 0.59
CA LYS A 103 10.74 -0.47 -0.74
C LYS A 103 9.92 0.46 -1.63
N TYR A 104 10.54 0.92 -2.70
CA TYR A 104 9.91 1.70 -3.76
C TYR A 104 9.61 0.79 -4.94
N PHE A 105 8.42 0.95 -5.50
CA PHE A 105 8.05 0.31 -6.75
C PHE A 105 8.27 1.29 -7.88
N ASN A 106 9.09 0.90 -8.84
CA ASN A 106 9.35 1.65 -10.06
C ASN A 106 8.85 0.85 -11.26
N VAL A 107 8.47 1.53 -12.32
CA VAL A 107 8.21 0.92 -13.62
C VAL A 107 9.13 1.55 -14.65
N ILE A 108 10.07 0.75 -15.16
CA ILE A 108 11.02 1.14 -16.19
C ILE A 108 10.33 0.95 -17.55
N PRO A 109 10.06 2.04 -18.29
CA PRO A 109 9.32 1.95 -19.54
C PRO A 109 10.14 1.21 -20.60
N TYR A 110 9.45 0.55 -21.53
CA TYR A 110 10.10 0.02 -22.71
C TYR A 110 10.64 1.16 -23.58
N PRO A 111 11.82 1.00 -24.22
CA PRO A 111 12.35 2.02 -25.10
C PRO A 111 11.36 2.28 -26.25
N GLN A 112 11.03 3.56 -26.45
CA GLN A 112 10.24 3.97 -27.60
C GLN A 112 11.04 3.67 -28.88
N HIS A 113 10.41 3.05 -29.88
CA HIS A 113 11.03 2.84 -31.18
C HIS A 113 11.35 4.21 -31.82
N GLN A 114 12.56 4.35 -32.37
CA GLN A 114 13.01 5.59 -33.04
C GLN A 114 12.63 5.64 -34.51
N ASN A 115 11.78 4.73 -34.97
CA ASN A 115 11.37 4.65 -36.37
C ASN A 115 10.30 5.70 -36.64
N PHE A 116 10.67 6.77 -37.34
CA PHE A 116 9.73 7.77 -37.84
C PHE A 116 9.28 7.39 -39.25
N LYS A 117 7.98 7.44 -39.52
CA LYS A 117 7.42 7.27 -40.86
C LYS A 117 7.01 8.64 -41.38
N LEU A 118 7.52 9.02 -42.55
CA LEU A 118 7.03 10.19 -43.27
C LEU A 118 5.61 9.89 -43.74
N ILE A 119 4.63 10.71 -43.34
CA ILE A 119 3.22 10.50 -43.70
C ILE A 119 2.90 11.26 -44.99
N ASN A 120 3.26 12.54 -45.07
CA ASN A 120 3.08 13.37 -46.25
C ASN A 120 4.29 14.27 -46.45
N GLN A 121 4.61 14.57 -47.71
CA GLN A 121 5.54 15.61 -48.11
C GLN A 121 4.71 16.76 -48.72
N ILE A 122 5.02 17.99 -48.31
CA ILE A 122 4.39 19.22 -48.85
C ILE A 122 4.98 19.54 -50.22
#